data_AF-A0A7T3KWJ4-F1
#
_entry.id   AF-A0A7T3KWJ4-F1
#
_cell.length_a   1.000
_cell.length_b   1.000
_cell.length_c   1.000
_cell.angle_alpha   90.00
_cell.angle_beta   90.00
_cell.angle_gamma   90.00
#
_symmetry.space_group_name_H-M   'P 1'
#
loop_
_entity.id
_entity.type
_entity.pdbx_description
1 polymer ?
#
loop_
_entity_poly.entity_id
_entity_poly.type
_entity_poly.pdbx_seq_one_letter_code
_entity_poly.pdbx_strand_id
1 'polypeptide(L)'
;MSESDEDHDQGVEFGSIESVFEAVSYPVTAGELVSEYGDREIGRTSADPIAIRNLFAGAGDQSFESDEELRQGMLNMMPAESVGRQRYSDRGGSEGNEVTDEGTEE
;
A
#
# COMPACT_ATOMS: atom_id res chain seq x y z
N MET A 1 6.87 -6.52 -23.29
CA MET A 1 5.53 -7.04 -23.00
C MET A 1 5.13 -6.34 -21.73
N SER A 2 4.15 -5.43 -21.80
CA SER A 2 3.62 -4.77 -20.60
C SER A 2 2.56 -5.72 -20.07
N GLU A 3 2.90 -6.46 -19.02
CA GLU A 3 1.93 -7.26 -18.28
C GLU A 3 1.03 -6.25 -17.56
N SER A 4 -0.22 -6.18 -18.00
CA SER A 4 -1.24 -5.34 -17.38
C SER A 4 -1.53 -5.92 -16.00
N ASP A 5 -0.99 -5.29 -14.96
CA ASP A 5 -1.45 -5.46 -13.59
C ASP A 5 -2.89 -4.93 -13.47
N GLU A 6 -3.89 -5.72 -13.88
CA GLU A 6 -5.31 -5.34 -13.81
C GLU A 6 -5.85 -5.29 -12.37
N ASP A 7 -5.07 -5.78 -11.40
CA ASP A 7 -5.45 -5.86 -9.97
C ASP A 7 -4.61 -4.98 -9.02
N HIS A 8 -3.53 -4.32 -9.50
CA HIS A 8 -2.78 -3.32 -8.72
C HIS A 8 -3.27 -1.91 -9.05
N ASP A 9 -4.09 -1.34 -8.17
CA ASP A 9 -4.33 0.11 -8.21
C ASP A 9 -3.33 0.79 -7.26
N GLN A 10 -2.44 1.62 -7.81
CA GLN A 10 -1.50 2.43 -7.02
C GLN A 10 -0.59 1.65 -6.04
N GLY A 11 -0.24 0.40 -6.36
CA GLY A 11 0.62 -0.44 -5.50
C GLY A 11 -0.14 -1.15 -4.36
N VAL A 12 -1.45 -1.29 -4.51
CA VAL A 12 -2.36 -1.95 -3.58
C VAL A 12 -3.01 -3.15 -4.23
N GLU A 13 -3.04 -4.28 -3.53
CA GLU A 13 -3.62 -5.54 -3.97
C GLU A 13 -4.97 -5.79 -3.31
N PHE A 14 -6.04 -5.57 -4.08
CA PHE A 14 -7.42 -5.82 -3.61
C PHE A 14 -7.84 -7.28 -3.72
N GLY A 15 -7.16 -8.12 -4.51
CA GLY A 15 -7.57 -9.51 -4.73
C GLY A 15 -7.73 -10.33 -3.44
N SER A 16 -6.96 -10.03 -2.38
CA SER A 16 -7.08 -10.70 -1.08
C SER A 16 -8.36 -10.34 -0.29
N ILE A 17 -8.97 -9.21 -0.63
CA ILE A 17 -10.18 -8.69 -0.01
C ILE A 17 -11.35 -8.54 -0.99
N GLU A 18 -11.24 -9.07 -2.21
CA GLU A 18 -12.30 -9.01 -3.23
C GLU A 18 -13.63 -9.57 -2.69
N SER A 19 -13.55 -10.72 -2.01
CA SER A 19 -14.71 -11.36 -1.38
C SER A 19 -15.35 -10.52 -0.26
N VAL A 20 -14.65 -9.53 0.29
CA VAL A 20 -15.22 -8.58 1.26
C VAL A 20 -16.19 -7.64 0.56
N PHE A 21 -15.80 -7.09 -0.60
CA PHE A 21 -16.67 -6.18 -1.36
C PHE A 21 -17.96 -6.87 -1.81
N GLU A 22 -17.89 -8.16 -2.16
CA GLU A 22 -19.06 -8.97 -2.53
C GLU A 22 -19.94 -9.36 -1.33
N ALA A 23 -19.35 -9.52 -0.15
CA ALA A 23 -20.06 -9.94 1.06
C ALA A 23 -20.70 -8.77 1.83
N VAL A 24 -20.15 -7.57 1.68
CA VAL A 24 -20.64 -6.35 2.34
C VAL A 24 -21.97 -5.92 1.73
N SER A 25 -22.92 -5.55 2.60
CA SER A 25 -24.15 -4.88 2.20
C SER A 25 -24.04 -3.37 2.34
N TYR A 26 -24.32 -2.65 1.27
CA TYR A 26 -24.28 -1.19 1.22
C TYR A 26 -25.66 -0.58 1.55
N PRO A 27 -25.69 0.60 2.20
CA PRO A 27 -24.55 1.37 2.69
C PRO A 27 -23.90 0.75 3.95
N VAL A 28 -22.57 0.81 4.02
CA VAL A 28 -21.77 0.29 5.15
C VAL A 28 -20.96 1.41 5.79
N THR A 29 -20.71 1.33 7.09
CA THR A 29 -19.82 2.27 7.79
C THR A 29 -18.44 1.67 8.01
N ALA A 30 -17.42 2.53 8.15
CA ALA A 30 -16.08 2.10 8.52
C ALA A 30 -16.07 1.28 9.82
N GLY A 31 -16.89 1.66 10.80
CA GLY A 31 -17.04 0.91 12.05
C GLY A 31 -17.59 -0.51 11.85
N GLU A 32 -18.66 -0.65 11.07
CA GLU A 32 -19.26 -1.95 10.74
C GLU A 32 -18.27 -2.81 9.95
N LEU A 33 -17.60 -2.24 8.95
CA LEU A 33 -16.60 -2.91 8.14
C LEU A 33 -15.42 -3.41 8.98
N VAL A 34 -14.92 -2.59 9.91
CA VAL A 34 -13.83 -2.98 10.82
C VAL A 34 -14.30 -4.04 11.81
N SER A 35 -15.55 -4.00 12.25
CA SER A 35 -16.10 -5.00 13.17
C SER A 35 -16.23 -6.37 12.50
N GLU A 36 -16.65 -6.43 11.24
CA GLU A 36 -16.82 -7.70 10.53
C GLU A 36 -15.55 -8.20 9.82
N TYR A 37 -14.81 -7.29 9.20
CA TYR A 37 -13.69 -7.61 8.32
C TYR A 37 -12.35 -7.01 8.79
N GLY A 38 -12.28 -6.48 10.01
CA GLY A 38 -11.09 -5.80 10.51
C GLY A 38 -9.80 -6.64 10.53
N ASP A 39 -9.93 -7.96 10.63
CA ASP A 39 -8.81 -8.91 10.58
C ASP A 39 -8.34 -9.24 9.15
N ARG A 40 -9.09 -8.82 8.12
CA ARG A 40 -8.67 -8.99 6.73
C ARG A 40 -7.51 -8.05 6.42
N GLU A 41 -6.53 -8.57 5.72
CA GLU A 41 -5.32 -7.87 5.35
C GLU A 41 -5.34 -7.51 3.86
N ILE A 42 -4.98 -6.27 3.57
CA ILE A 42 -4.86 -5.74 2.22
C ILE A 42 -3.39 -5.85 1.81
N GLY A 43 -3.14 -6.52 0.69
CA GLY A 43 -1.80 -6.67 0.15
C GLY A 43 -1.26 -5.34 -0.35
N ARG A 44 0.04 -5.12 -0.15
CA ARG A 44 0.74 -3.93 -0.61
C ARG A 44 2.01 -4.36 -1.33
N THR A 45 2.27 -3.77 -2.49
CA THR A 45 3.41 -4.18 -3.34
C THR A 45 4.74 -3.75 -2.75
N SER A 46 4.74 -2.64 -2.02
CA SER A 46 5.96 -1.97 -1.56
C SER A 46 6.14 -1.97 -0.04
N ALA A 47 5.24 -2.62 0.70
CA ALA A 47 5.24 -2.68 2.15
C ALA A 47 4.51 -3.95 2.63
N ASP A 48 4.66 -4.29 3.92
CA ASP A 48 3.91 -5.42 4.51
C ASP A 48 2.40 -5.22 4.41
N PRO A 49 1.57 -6.26 4.32
CA PRO A 49 0.12 -6.11 4.28
C PRO A 49 -0.45 -5.30 5.47
N ILE A 50 -1.55 -4.59 5.25
CA ILE A 50 -2.20 -3.76 6.27
C ILE A 50 -3.62 -4.26 6.55
N ALA A 51 -3.95 -4.45 7.83
CA ALA A 51 -5.28 -4.86 8.24
C ALA A 51 -6.32 -3.74 8.05
N ILE A 52 -7.56 -4.10 7.65
CA ILE A 52 -8.67 -3.16 7.48
C ILE A 52 -8.86 -2.32 8.76
N ARG A 53 -8.81 -2.95 9.94
CA ARG A 53 -8.92 -2.23 11.23
C ARG A 53 -7.88 -1.12 11.40
N ASN A 54 -6.68 -1.31 10.86
CA ASN A 54 -5.60 -0.36 11.00
C ASN A 54 -5.71 0.77 9.96
N LEU A 55 -6.13 0.43 8.74
CA LEU A 55 -6.41 1.40 7.69
C LEU A 55 -7.52 2.37 8.11
N PHE A 56 -8.58 1.86 8.73
CA PHE A 56 -9.75 2.63 9.16
C PHE A 56 -9.69 3.15 10.60
N ALA A 57 -8.60 2.91 11.34
CA ALA A 57 -8.47 3.33 12.73
C ALA A 57 -8.64 4.86 12.93
N GLY A 58 -8.37 5.65 11.88
CA GLY A 58 -8.56 7.11 11.87
C GLY A 58 -9.74 7.62 11.05
N ALA A 59 -10.55 6.74 10.45
CA ALA A 59 -11.60 7.11 9.51
C ALA A 59 -12.87 7.68 10.18
N GLY A 60 -13.07 7.42 11.48
CA GLY A 60 -14.26 7.87 12.22
C GLY A 60 -15.56 7.26 11.68
N ASP A 61 -16.58 8.10 11.46
CA ASP A 61 -17.92 7.72 11.00
C ASP A 61 -18.06 7.70 9.46
N GLN A 62 -16.98 7.48 8.73
CA GLN A 62 -17.04 7.42 7.26
C GLN A 62 -17.97 6.27 6.80
N SER A 63 -18.87 6.57 5.88
CA SER A 63 -19.80 5.61 5.27
C SER A 63 -19.58 5.52 3.77
N PHE A 64 -19.90 4.37 3.21
CA PHE A 64 -19.75 4.07 1.78
C PHE A 64 -21.08 3.59 1.23
N GLU A 65 -21.51 4.15 0.10
CA GLU A 65 -22.78 3.80 -0.53
C GLU A 65 -22.62 2.68 -1.56
N SER A 66 -21.39 2.35 -1.98
CA SER A 66 -21.09 1.32 -2.98
C SER A 66 -19.67 0.77 -2.84
N ASP A 67 -19.40 -0.35 -3.53
CA ASP A 67 -18.09 -1.00 -3.55
C ASP A 67 -17.00 -0.10 -4.16
N GLU A 68 -17.36 0.64 -5.22
CA GLU A 68 -16.47 1.58 -5.88
C GLU A 68 -16.04 2.71 -4.92
N GLU A 69 -16.98 3.25 -4.13
CA GLU A 69 -16.68 4.25 -3.11
C GLU A 69 -15.81 3.68 -1.99
N LEU A 70 -16.08 2.46 -1.55
CA LEU A 70 -15.26 1.80 -0.53
C LEU A 70 -13.83 1.59 -1.01
N ARG A 71 -13.66 1.10 -2.25
CA ARG A 71 -12.35 0.87 -2.86
C ARG A 71 -11.59 2.19 -3.02
N GLN A 72 -12.26 3.24 -3.51
CA GLN A 72 -11.67 4.57 -3.64
C GLN A 72 -11.33 5.18 -2.27
N GLY A 73 -12.16 4.98 -1.25
CA GLY A 73 -11.89 5.39 0.12
C GLY A 73 -10.66 4.71 0.69
N MET A 74 -10.54 3.38 0.51
CA MET A 74 -9.37 2.61 0.94
C MET A 74 -8.09 3.12 0.28
N LEU A 75 -8.11 3.43 -1.02
CA LEU A 75 -6.97 4.00 -1.73
C LEU A 75 -6.57 5.37 -1.18
N ASN A 76 -7.53 6.26 -0.92
CA ASN A 76 -7.25 7.58 -0.36
C ASN A 76 -6.70 7.53 1.07
N MET A 77 -7.10 6.53 1.86
CA MET A 77 -6.59 6.31 3.21
C MET A 77 -5.29 5.51 3.25
N MET A 78 -4.92 4.87 2.15
CA MET A 78 -3.73 4.04 2.07
C MET A 78 -2.50 4.91 2.34
N PRO A 79 -1.63 4.53 3.31
CA PRO A 79 -0.50 5.37 3.66
C PRO A 79 0.48 5.42 2.48
N ALA A 80 1.12 6.56 2.25
CA ALA A 80 2.01 6.83 1.11
C ALA A 80 3.26 5.93 1.04
N GLU A 81 3.50 5.09 2.06
CA GLU A 81 4.48 4.01 2.05
C GLU A 81 4.04 2.80 1.18
N SER A 82 2.73 2.65 0.99
CA SER A 82 2.08 1.58 0.20
C SER A 82 2.27 1.82 -1.29
N VAL A 83 2.15 3.08 -1.70
CA VAL A 83 2.59 3.58 -2.99
C VAL A 83 4.11 3.70 -2.89
N GLY A 84 4.83 2.65 -3.28
CA GLY A 84 6.26 2.50 -3.02
C GLY A 84 7.06 3.78 -3.05
N ARG A 85 7.90 3.99 -2.03
CA ARG A 85 8.74 5.19 -1.94
C ARG A 85 9.45 5.38 -3.27
N GLN A 86 9.22 6.56 -3.87
CA GLN A 86 10.22 7.32 -4.60
C GLN A 86 11.43 7.49 -3.68
N ARG A 87 12.24 6.44 -3.50
CA ARG A 87 13.59 6.65 -3.03
C ARG A 87 14.29 7.31 -4.21
N TYR A 88 14.40 8.63 -4.12
CA TYR A 88 15.58 9.31 -4.58
C TYR A 88 16.76 8.73 -3.77
N SER A 89 17.21 7.53 -4.15
CA SER A 89 18.43 6.91 -3.61
C SER A 89 19.68 7.62 -4.18
N ASP A 90 19.53 8.67 -4.99
CA ASP A 90 20.63 9.33 -5.68
C ASP A 90 21.06 10.67 -5.05
N ARG A 91 20.77 10.92 -3.77
CA ARG A 91 21.41 12.05 -3.06
C ARG A 91 22.02 11.61 -1.74
N GLY A 92 23.22 11.05 -1.87
CA GLY A 92 24.35 11.38 -1.00
C GLY A 92 24.69 10.38 0.11
N GLY A 93 25.84 9.72 -0.06
CA GLY A 93 26.59 9.01 0.97
C GLY A 93 27.30 7.82 0.34
N SER A 94 28.60 7.79 0.08
CA SER A 94 29.70 8.59 0.63
C SER A 94 30.92 8.48 -0.28
N GLU A 95 31.71 9.56 -0.24
CA GLU A 95 33.00 9.78 -0.86
C GLU A 95 34.04 8.69 -0.52
N GLY A 96 35.01 8.49 -1.42
CA GLY A 96 36.35 8.01 -1.07
C GLY A 96 36.59 6.49 -1.13
N ASN A 97 36.85 5.95 -2.32
CA ASN A 97 37.84 4.89 -2.46
C ASN A 97 38.63 5.08 -3.75
N GLU A 98 39.35 6.21 -3.79
CA GLU A 98 40.59 6.32 -4.54
C GLU A 98 41.58 5.34 -3.92
N VAL A 99 41.60 4.11 -4.45
CA VAL A 99 42.75 3.21 -4.29
C VAL A 99 43.93 3.84 -5.03
N THR A 100 44.62 4.73 -4.33
CA THR A 100 46.03 4.98 -4.54
C THR A 100 46.76 3.83 -3.83
N ASP A 101 47.23 2.87 -4.60
CA ASP A 101 48.33 2.00 -4.18
C ASP A 101 49.47 2.26 -5.17
N GLU A 102 50.42 3.04 -4.69
CA GLU A 102 51.69 3.33 -5.32
C GLU A 102 52.62 2.11 -5.13
N GLY A 103 53.36 1.73 -6.18
CA GLY A 103 54.48 0.78 -6.07
C GLY A 103 54.99 0.39 -7.45
N THR A 104 55.94 1.12 -8.06
CA THR A 104 57.40 1.07 -7.84
C THR A 104 58.07 0.34 -9.02
N GLU A 105 59.14 0.96 -9.51
CA GLU A 105 60.15 0.58 -10.51
C GLU A 105 60.48 -0.94 -10.67
N GLU A 106 60.94 -1.49 -11.80
CA GLU A 106 62.05 -1.14 -12.72
C GLU A 106 61.85 -1.71 -14.15
#